data_AF-A0A1U7WEP8-F1
#
_entry.id   AF-A0A1U7WEP8-F1
#
_cell.length_a   1.000
_cell.length_b   1.000
_cell.length_c   1.000
_cell.angle_alpha   90.00
_cell.angle_beta   90.00
_cell.angle_gamma   90.00
#
_symmetry.space_group_name_H-M   'P 1'
#
loop_
_entity.id
_entity.type
_entity.pdbx_description
1 polymer ?
#
loop_
_entity_poly.entity_id
_entity_poly.type
_entity_poly.pdbx_seq_one_letter_code
_entity_poly.pdbx_strand_id
1 'polypeptide(L)'
;MDSTQEVELQIPVAGKESSRIQMLDDDTNHQQQQLSRFSKDYRWWFRICVYITFLLVGQSAATLLGRFYYDKGGNSKWMATFVQSAGFPILIPLLFLLKSSKIASSSSSEKPSKCHLYLLYVFFGLLLAGNNLMYSYGLLYLPVSTYSLICASQLAFNVLFSFLLNAQKFTALILNSVVIVTISASLLAVHSESDTTSTKLSVGKYVIGFVCTVAASATYALYLSLLELTFKRVIKSESFDTILKMIIYSSFVATCACVVGLYASGEWRNLTAEMNGFQKGEVSYLMTLIWTAVIWQIGSVGLLGLIFEVSSLFSNVISTLGSPVVPVLAVIFFHDKMDGEKVIALLLALWGFLSYIYQNYLDDSKAKSSNSDVENSS
;
A
#
# COMPACT_ATOMS: atom_id res chain seq x y z
N MET A 1 -46.75 -86.08 -14.72
CA MET A 1 -45.67 -86.40 -13.78
C MET A 1 -45.28 -85.10 -13.11
N ASP A 2 -45.55 -85.03 -11.81
CA ASP A 2 -45.22 -83.93 -10.91
C ASP A 2 -43.77 -83.51 -11.04
N SER A 3 -43.52 -82.20 -11.00
CA SER A 3 -42.22 -81.66 -10.60
C SER A 3 -42.44 -80.56 -9.57
N THR A 4 -41.78 -80.79 -8.45
CA THR A 4 -41.77 -80.12 -7.15
C THR A 4 -41.35 -78.65 -7.27
N GLN A 5 -42.02 -77.77 -6.54
CA GLN A 5 -41.64 -76.37 -6.38
C GLN A 5 -40.85 -76.23 -5.07
N GLU A 6 -39.53 -76.06 -5.14
CA GLU A 6 -38.72 -75.58 -4.01
C GLU A 6 -38.73 -74.06 -4.00
N VAL A 7 -39.07 -73.47 -2.85
CA VAL A 7 -39.01 -72.03 -2.59
C VAL A 7 -37.71 -71.76 -1.81
N GLU A 8 -36.68 -71.26 -2.48
CA GLU A 8 -35.53 -70.64 -1.80
C GLU A 8 -35.85 -69.19 -1.45
N LEU A 9 -35.74 -68.88 -0.15
CA LEU A 9 -35.96 -67.55 0.41
C LEU A 9 -34.65 -66.73 0.31
N GLN A 10 -34.48 -65.92 -0.74
CA GLN A 10 -33.35 -64.98 -0.83
C GLN A 10 -33.64 -63.72 0.01
N ILE A 11 -32.89 -63.55 1.11
CA ILE A 11 -32.89 -62.36 1.96
C ILE A 11 -32.15 -61.22 1.21
N PRO A 12 -32.71 -60.00 1.10
CA PRO A 12 -32.07 -58.90 0.37
C PRO A 12 -31.02 -58.21 1.27
N VAL A 13 -29.84 -58.82 1.41
CA VAL A 13 -28.70 -58.23 2.13
C VAL A 13 -27.90 -57.27 1.24
N ALA A 14 -27.83 -57.53 -0.06
CA ALA A 14 -26.98 -56.78 -1.00
C ALA A 14 -27.40 -55.31 -1.23
N GLY A 15 -28.70 -55.00 -1.18
CA GLY A 15 -29.20 -53.65 -1.43
C GLY A 15 -28.88 -52.64 -0.31
N LYS A 16 -28.86 -53.11 0.95
CA LYS A 16 -28.62 -52.23 2.12
C LYS A 16 -27.14 -51.85 2.26
N GLU A 17 -26.24 -52.72 1.83
CA GLU A 17 -24.79 -52.49 1.93
C GLU A 17 -24.30 -51.58 0.81
N SER A 18 -24.82 -51.76 -0.41
CA SER A 18 -24.54 -50.85 -1.54
C SER A 18 -25.02 -49.42 -1.26
N SER A 19 -26.23 -49.23 -0.73
CA SER A 19 -26.70 -47.88 -0.34
C SER A 19 -25.89 -47.28 0.81
N ARG A 20 -25.39 -48.10 1.75
CA ARG A 20 -24.58 -47.62 2.87
C ARG A 20 -23.18 -47.19 2.43
N ILE A 21 -22.56 -47.93 1.50
CA ILE A 21 -21.27 -47.57 0.88
C ILE A 21 -21.42 -46.28 0.05
N GLN A 22 -22.51 -46.14 -0.70
CA GLN A 22 -22.74 -44.96 -1.53
C GLN A 22 -23.02 -43.69 -0.69
N MET A 23 -23.69 -43.82 0.47
CA MET A 23 -23.84 -42.72 1.44
C MET A 23 -22.53 -42.35 2.13
N LEU A 24 -21.67 -43.33 2.47
CA LEU A 24 -20.35 -43.08 3.05
C LEU A 24 -19.40 -42.38 2.07
N ASP A 25 -19.43 -42.73 0.77
CA ASP A 25 -18.61 -42.08 -0.25
C ASP A 25 -19.07 -40.64 -0.56
N ASP A 26 -20.38 -40.36 -0.48
CA ASP A 26 -20.93 -39.02 -0.72
C ASP A 26 -20.64 -38.07 0.48
N ASP A 27 -20.77 -38.56 1.72
CA ASP A 27 -20.39 -37.82 2.92
C ASP A 27 -18.88 -37.54 2.97
N THR A 28 -18.05 -38.50 2.54
CA THR A 28 -16.59 -38.33 2.50
C THR A 28 -16.18 -37.32 1.42
N ASN A 29 -16.81 -37.36 0.24
CA ASN A 29 -16.58 -36.37 -0.82
C ASN A 29 -17.06 -34.97 -0.41
N HIS A 30 -18.22 -34.84 0.24
CA HIS A 30 -18.73 -33.56 0.74
C HIS A 30 -17.83 -32.98 1.84
N GLN A 31 -17.35 -33.80 2.79
CA GLN A 31 -16.39 -33.37 3.80
C GLN A 31 -15.05 -32.96 3.18
N GLN A 32 -14.54 -33.69 2.19
CA GLN A 32 -13.27 -33.39 1.53
C GLN A 32 -13.36 -32.14 0.62
N GLN A 33 -14.53 -31.90 0.03
CA GLN A 33 -14.84 -30.70 -0.75
C GLN A 33 -15.07 -29.47 0.16
N GLN A 34 -15.68 -29.64 1.33
CA GLN A 34 -15.74 -28.59 2.37
C GLN A 34 -14.35 -28.30 2.95
N LEU A 35 -13.55 -29.31 3.32
CA LEU A 35 -12.20 -29.14 3.87
C LEU A 35 -11.26 -28.48 2.85
N SER A 36 -11.42 -28.77 1.55
CA SER A 36 -10.66 -28.11 0.47
C SER A 36 -11.13 -26.67 0.19
N ARG A 37 -12.41 -26.33 0.42
CA ARG A 37 -12.90 -24.94 0.45
C ARG A 37 -12.36 -24.18 1.67
N PHE A 38 -12.52 -24.72 2.88
CA PHE A 38 -12.02 -24.11 4.12
C PHE A 38 -10.48 -23.92 4.13
N SER A 39 -9.72 -24.89 3.60
CA SER A 39 -8.26 -24.75 3.49
C SER A 39 -7.80 -23.78 2.40
N LYS A 40 -8.58 -23.62 1.32
CA LYS A 40 -8.37 -22.55 0.34
C LYS A 40 -8.65 -21.18 0.93
N ASP A 41 -9.71 -21.05 1.74
CA ASP A 41 -10.06 -19.82 2.43
C ASP A 41 -9.01 -19.45 3.48
N TYR A 42 -8.54 -20.40 4.31
CA TYR A 42 -7.46 -20.13 5.29
C TYR A 42 -6.14 -19.74 4.62
N ARG A 43 -5.75 -20.42 3.53
CA ARG A 43 -4.54 -20.07 2.77
C ARG A 43 -4.66 -18.71 2.09
N TRP A 44 -5.85 -18.30 1.66
CA TRP A 44 -6.11 -16.97 1.12
C TRP A 44 -6.02 -15.90 2.21
N TRP A 45 -6.70 -16.08 3.34
CA TRP A 45 -6.60 -15.18 4.50
C TRP A 45 -5.16 -15.07 5.03
N PHE A 46 -4.43 -16.17 5.07
CA PHE A 46 -3.02 -16.17 5.47
C PHE A 46 -2.15 -15.31 4.53
N ARG A 47 -2.32 -15.44 3.21
CA ARG A 47 -1.58 -14.61 2.25
C ARG A 47 -1.90 -13.13 2.40
N ILE A 48 -3.19 -12.78 2.58
CA ILE A 48 -3.61 -11.40 2.87
C ILE A 48 -2.91 -10.89 4.12
N CYS A 49 -2.93 -11.63 5.24
CA CYS A 49 -2.27 -11.23 6.48
C CYS A 49 -0.75 -11.01 6.30
N VAL A 50 -0.09 -11.87 5.53
CA VAL A 50 1.34 -11.71 5.19
C VAL A 50 1.57 -10.42 4.39
N TYR A 51 0.75 -10.14 3.39
CA TYR A 51 0.88 -8.93 2.57
C TYR A 51 0.60 -7.64 3.36
N ILE A 52 -0.42 -7.65 4.24
CA ILE A 52 -0.66 -6.56 5.20
C ILE A 52 0.58 -6.34 6.05
N THR A 53 1.14 -7.41 6.62
CA THR A 53 2.34 -7.31 7.48
C THR A 53 3.53 -6.73 6.72
N PHE A 54 3.80 -7.21 5.50
CA PHE A 54 4.88 -6.68 4.66
C PHE A 54 4.69 -5.21 4.32
N LEU A 55 3.46 -4.79 4.01
CA LEU A 55 3.13 -3.40 3.73
C LEU A 55 3.36 -2.51 4.96
N LEU A 56 2.78 -2.88 6.10
CA LEU A 56 2.85 -2.07 7.33
C LEU A 56 4.28 -1.99 7.89
N VAL A 57 4.96 -3.14 7.99
CA VAL A 57 6.35 -3.20 8.46
C VAL A 57 7.27 -2.51 7.47
N GLY A 58 7.06 -2.70 6.17
CA GLY A 58 7.84 -2.07 5.11
C GLY A 58 7.82 -0.54 5.20
N GLN A 59 6.63 0.06 5.17
CA GLN A 59 6.47 1.51 5.26
C GLN A 59 7.07 2.08 6.56
N SER A 60 6.79 1.41 7.69
CA SER A 60 7.22 1.89 9.00
C SER A 60 8.73 1.79 9.17
N ALA A 61 9.32 0.63 8.93
CA ALA A 61 10.75 0.41 9.10
C ALA A 61 11.56 1.26 8.12
N ALA A 62 11.12 1.42 6.87
CA ALA A 62 11.81 2.26 5.90
C ALA A 62 11.78 3.75 6.28
N THR A 63 10.66 4.23 6.84
CA THR A 63 10.55 5.61 7.34
C THR A 63 11.48 5.84 8.53
N LEU A 64 11.55 4.89 9.48
CA LEU A 64 12.45 4.97 10.62
C LEU A 64 13.93 4.92 10.19
N LEU A 65 14.28 4.10 9.21
CA LEU A 65 15.64 4.04 8.66
C LEU A 65 16.02 5.33 7.91
N GLY A 66 15.08 5.92 7.18
CA GLY A 66 15.24 7.24 6.56
C GLY A 66 15.49 8.33 7.60
N ARG A 67 14.82 8.26 8.76
CA ARG A 67 15.11 9.19 9.87
C ARG A 67 16.49 8.92 10.46
N PHE A 68 16.81 7.66 10.70
CA PHE A 68 18.11 7.26 11.24
C PHE A 68 19.26 7.77 10.38
N TYR A 69 19.12 7.73 9.05
CA TYR A 69 20.08 8.32 8.11
C TYR A 69 20.32 9.81 8.42
N TYR A 70 19.26 10.62 8.54
CA TYR A 70 19.41 12.05 8.84
C TYR A 70 19.94 12.32 10.26
N ASP A 71 19.46 11.59 11.27
CA ASP A 71 19.89 11.77 12.66
C ASP A 71 21.36 11.40 12.90
N LYS A 72 21.92 10.52 12.08
CA LYS A 72 23.32 10.07 12.17
C LYS A 72 24.28 10.82 11.25
N GLY A 73 23.83 11.89 10.60
CA GLY A 73 24.69 12.81 9.85
C GLY A 73 24.53 12.73 8.32
N GLY A 74 23.56 11.97 7.81
CA GLY A 74 23.14 12.05 6.42
C GLY A 74 22.55 13.42 6.11
N ASN A 75 22.85 13.98 4.95
CA ASN A 75 22.42 15.32 4.55
C ASN A 75 22.03 15.40 3.06
N SER A 76 22.40 14.41 2.26
CA SER A 76 22.00 14.31 0.85
C SER A 76 20.53 13.94 0.72
N LYS A 77 19.74 14.93 0.31
CA LYS A 77 18.30 14.78 0.07
C LYS A 77 18.06 13.91 -1.16
N TRP A 78 18.88 14.06 -2.19
CA TRP A 78 18.78 13.26 -3.40
C TRP A 78 19.19 11.81 -3.17
N MET A 79 20.15 11.53 -2.27
CA MET A 79 20.47 10.16 -1.88
C MET A 79 19.31 9.50 -1.13
N ALA A 80 18.73 10.19 -0.14
CA ALA A 80 17.53 9.70 0.55
C ALA A 80 16.34 9.49 -0.39
N THR A 81 16.19 10.34 -1.40
CA THR A 81 15.16 10.23 -2.44
C THR A 81 15.43 9.03 -3.36
N PHE A 82 16.68 8.87 -3.80
CA PHE A 82 17.13 7.81 -4.70
C PHE A 82 16.85 6.43 -4.10
N VAL A 83 17.18 6.23 -2.83
CA VAL A 83 17.07 4.94 -2.16
C VAL A 83 15.62 4.43 -2.05
N GLN A 84 14.63 5.32 -2.02
CA GLN A 84 13.22 4.94 -1.98
C GLN A 84 12.77 4.18 -3.24
N SER A 85 13.34 4.50 -4.42
CA SER A 85 13.00 3.86 -5.69
C SER A 85 14.07 2.91 -6.21
N ALA A 86 15.33 3.03 -5.76
CA ALA A 86 16.47 2.25 -6.26
C ALA A 86 16.36 0.74 -6.03
N GLY A 87 15.49 0.30 -5.11
CA GLY A 87 15.26 -1.11 -4.82
C GLY A 87 14.51 -1.87 -5.93
N PHE A 88 13.94 -1.19 -6.94
CA PHE A 88 13.10 -1.81 -7.98
C PHE A 88 13.68 -3.08 -8.65
N PRO A 89 15.01 -3.29 -8.80
CA PRO A 89 15.52 -4.51 -9.41
C PRO A 89 15.14 -5.79 -8.66
N ILE A 90 14.86 -5.70 -7.35
CA ILE A 90 14.40 -6.83 -6.53
C ILE A 90 13.05 -7.38 -7.03
N LEU A 91 12.25 -6.56 -7.72
CA LEU A 91 10.96 -6.94 -8.29
C LEU A 91 11.09 -7.63 -9.67
N ILE A 92 12.26 -7.58 -10.31
CA ILE A 92 12.48 -8.15 -11.66
C ILE A 92 12.33 -9.68 -11.68
N PRO A 93 12.87 -10.47 -10.73
CA PRO A 93 12.65 -11.93 -10.69
C PRO A 93 11.17 -12.31 -10.68
N LEU A 94 10.31 -11.50 -10.04
CA LEU A 94 8.88 -11.72 -9.99
C LEU A 94 8.24 -11.63 -11.39
N LEU A 95 8.72 -10.73 -12.26
CA LEU A 95 8.27 -10.67 -13.67
C LEU A 95 8.55 -11.97 -14.42
N PHE A 96 9.72 -12.56 -14.21
CA PHE A 96 10.13 -13.78 -14.91
C PHE A 96 9.34 -15.00 -14.44
N LEU A 97 9.10 -15.12 -13.13
CA LEU A 97 8.29 -16.19 -12.54
C LEU A 97 6.85 -16.18 -13.09
N LEU A 98 6.26 -14.99 -13.25
CA LEU A 98 4.90 -14.83 -13.79
C LEU A 98 4.82 -15.12 -15.28
N LYS A 99 5.85 -14.75 -16.04
CA LYS A 99 5.92 -15.01 -17.49
C LYS A 99 5.90 -16.52 -17.78
N SER A 100 6.46 -17.33 -16.88
CA SER A 100 6.46 -18.79 -16.98
C SER A 100 5.09 -19.44 -16.75
N SER A 101 4.13 -18.75 -16.13
CA SER A 101 2.82 -19.31 -15.77
C SER A 101 1.71 -19.04 -16.79
N LYS A 102 1.96 -18.25 -17.86
CA LYS A 102 0.95 -17.96 -18.89
C LYS A 102 0.93 -19.04 -19.97
N ILE A 103 0.19 -20.12 -19.73
CA ILE A 103 -0.45 -20.89 -20.81
C ILE A 103 -1.66 -20.06 -21.30
N ALA A 104 -1.77 -19.96 -22.61
CA ALA A 104 -2.70 -19.18 -23.42
C ALA A 104 -4.03 -18.72 -22.78
N SER A 105 -4.26 -17.40 -22.82
CA SER A 105 -5.59 -16.81 -23.03
C SER A 105 -5.42 -15.45 -23.71
N SER A 106 -5.53 -15.48 -25.04
CA SER A 106 -5.56 -14.30 -25.89
C SER A 106 -6.93 -13.65 -25.80
N SER A 107 -7.12 -12.72 -24.86
CA SER A 107 -8.21 -11.75 -24.96
C SER A 107 -7.71 -10.56 -25.80
N SER A 108 -8.39 -10.34 -26.93
CA SER A 108 -8.21 -9.22 -27.84
C SER A 108 -8.74 -7.93 -27.21
N SER A 109 -7.98 -7.37 -26.26
CA SER A 109 -8.17 -5.97 -25.86
C SER A 109 -7.22 -5.11 -26.70
N GLU A 110 -7.71 -4.03 -27.30
CA GLU A 110 -6.91 -3.05 -28.03
C GLU A 110 -5.76 -2.59 -27.11
N LYS A 111 -4.55 -3.06 -27.40
CA LYS A 111 -3.38 -2.72 -26.59
C LYS A 111 -3.10 -1.22 -26.75
N PRO A 112 -2.94 -0.45 -25.67
CA PRO A 112 -2.59 0.96 -25.77
C PRO A 112 -1.29 1.13 -26.57
N SER A 113 -1.23 2.19 -27.38
CA SER A 113 -0.05 2.49 -28.20
C SER A 113 1.21 2.53 -27.33
N LYS A 114 2.30 1.90 -27.78
CA LYS A 114 3.58 1.81 -27.04
C LYS A 114 4.11 3.18 -26.62
N CYS A 115 3.87 4.21 -27.45
CA CYS A 115 4.26 5.59 -27.15
C CYS A 115 3.48 6.16 -25.95
N HIS A 116 2.17 5.92 -25.87
CA HIS A 116 1.35 6.36 -24.75
C HIS A 116 1.76 5.67 -23.44
N LEU A 117 2.08 4.38 -23.48
CA LEU A 117 2.59 3.65 -22.31
C LEU A 117 3.96 4.18 -21.85
N TYR A 118 4.84 4.54 -22.77
CA TYR A 118 6.13 5.13 -22.43
C TYR A 118 5.97 6.49 -21.74
N LEU A 119 5.14 7.38 -22.31
CA LEU A 119 4.84 8.68 -21.70
C LEU A 119 4.24 8.53 -20.30
N LEU A 120 3.37 7.53 -20.12
CA LEU A 120 2.78 7.20 -18.83
C LEU A 120 3.85 6.79 -17.81
N TYR A 121 4.77 5.89 -18.17
CA TYR A 121 5.86 5.49 -17.27
C TYR A 121 6.77 6.65 -16.91
N VAL A 122 7.06 7.54 -17.86
CA VAL A 122 7.85 8.74 -17.61
C VAL A 122 7.11 9.67 -16.66
N PHE A 123 5.84 9.94 -16.90
CA PHE A 123 5.01 10.80 -16.05
C PHE A 123 4.93 10.27 -14.61
N PHE A 124 4.56 9.00 -14.43
CA PHE A 124 4.46 8.39 -13.10
C PHE A 124 5.81 8.30 -12.40
N GLY A 125 6.90 8.04 -13.12
CA GLY A 125 8.25 8.01 -12.56
C GLY A 125 8.74 9.38 -12.11
N LEU A 126 8.48 10.45 -12.88
CA LEU A 126 8.82 11.81 -12.48
C LEU A 126 7.97 12.27 -11.29
N LEU A 127 6.67 11.95 -11.30
CA LEU A 127 5.78 12.23 -10.18
C LEU A 127 6.24 11.52 -8.90
N LEU A 128 6.66 10.26 -9.01
CA LEU A 128 7.22 9.48 -7.90
C LEU A 128 8.54 10.07 -7.39
N ALA A 129 9.46 10.47 -8.27
CA ALA A 129 10.71 11.12 -7.85
C ALA A 129 10.46 12.44 -7.11
N GLY A 130 9.55 13.28 -7.63
CA GLY A 130 9.16 14.52 -6.98
C GLY A 130 8.52 14.28 -5.60
N ASN A 131 7.63 13.29 -5.51
CA ASN A 131 7.00 12.89 -4.25
C ASN A 131 8.04 12.40 -3.21
N ASN A 132 8.94 11.51 -3.60
CA ASN A 132 10.00 10.99 -2.72
C ASN A 132 10.95 12.10 -2.25
N LEU A 133 11.17 13.13 -3.09
CA LEU A 133 11.98 14.29 -2.75
C LEU A 133 11.27 15.13 -1.68
N MET A 134 9.99 15.42 -1.86
CA MET A 134 9.20 16.14 -0.87
C MET A 134 9.17 15.41 0.49
N TYR A 135 9.01 14.08 0.48
CA TYR A 135 9.10 13.28 1.71
C TYR A 135 10.50 13.30 2.34
N SER A 136 11.56 13.30 1.53
CA SER A 136 12.95 13.44 2.02
C SER A 136 13.18 14.78 2.72
N TYR A 137 12.62 15.87 2.20
CA TYR A 137 12.62 17.19 2.86
C TYR A 137 11.81 17.18 4.17
N GLY A 138 10.64 16.54 4.16
CA GLY A 138 9.81 16.36 5.35
C GLY A 138 10.57 15.64 6.47
N LEU A 139 11.16 14.49 6.15
CA LEU A 139 11.86 13.65 7.13
C LEU A 139 13.17 14.26 7.64
N LEU A 140 13.82 15.11 6.83
CA LEU A 140 15.01 15.86 7.23
C LEU A 140 14.70 16.95 8.26
N TYR A 141 13.60 17.69 8.09
CA TYR A 141 13.31 18.88 8.91
C TYR A 141 12.27 18.68 10.02
N LEU A 142 11.46 17.62 9.95
CA LEU A 142 10.43 17.32 10.95
C LEU A 142 10.81 16.12 11.81
N PRO A 143 10.41 16.10 13.10
CA PRO A 143 10.37 14.87 13.88
C PRO A 143 9.46 13.83 13.23
N VAL A 144 9.80 12.54 13.34
CA VAL A 144 9.07 11.45 12.66
C VAL A 144 7.61 11.38 13.09
N SER A 145 7.33 11.64 14.37
CA SER A 145 5.98 11.75 14.90
C SER A 145 5.15 12.82 14.19
N THR A 146 5.75 13.98 13.91
CA THR A 146 5.06 15.11 13.25
C THR A 146 4.89 14.84 11.76
N TYR A 147 5.98 14.40 11.12
CA TYR A 147 5.97 13.95 9.72
C TYR A 147 4.84 12.95 9.47
N SER A 148 4.76 11.90 10.29
CA SER A 148 3.80 10.84 10.05
C SER A 148 2.36 11.21 10.37
N LEU A 149 2.12 12.13 11.31
CA LEU A 149 0.79 12.70 11.54
C LEU A 149 0.34 13.55 10.35
N ILE A 150 1.24 14.33 9.75
CA ILE A 150 0.94 15.06 8.52
C ILE A 150 0.65 14.07 7.38
N CYS A 151 1.42 12.98 7.27
CA CYS A 151 1.15 11.92 6.29
C CYS A 151 -0.26 11.31 6.43
N ALA A 152 -0.86 11.29 7.62
CA ALA A 152 -2.24 10.84 7.79
C ALA A 152 -3.27 11.70 7.03
N SER A 153 -2.94 12.97 6.72
CA SER A 153 -3.76 13.84 5.84
C SER A 153 -3.93 13.28 4.42
N GLN A 154 -3.07 12.34 4.01
CA GLN A 154 -3.21 11.58 2.77
C GLN A 154 -4.60 10.92 2.65
N LEU A 155 -5.24 10.50 3.74
CA LEU A 155 -6.62 9.98 3.70
C LEU A 155 -7.58 11.01 3.11
N ALA A 156 -7.54 12.24 3.62
CA ALA A 156 -8.43 13.30 3.17
C ALA A 156 -8.21 13.64 1.69
N PHE A 157 -6.95 13.72 1.26
CA PHE A 157 -6.61 13.93 -0.14
C PHE A 157 -7.02 12.76 -1.03
N ASN A 158 -6.86 11.52 -0.54
CA ASN A 158 -7.22 10.32 -1.31
C ASN A 158 -8.72 10.27 -1.57
N VAL A 159 -9.53 10.61 -0.56
CA VAL A 159 -10.99 10.73 -0.76
C VAL A 159 -11.33 11.89 -1.70
N LEU A 160 -10.67 13.04 -1.56
CA LEU A 160 -10.87 14.18 -2.46
C LEU A 160 -10.54 13.85 -3.93
N PHE A 161 -9.40 13.22 -4.19
CA PHE A 161 -8.98 12.88 -5.56
C PHE A 161 -9.76 11.70 -6.12
N SER A 162 -10.10 10.70 -5.30
CA SER A 162 -11.03 9.63 -5.72
C SER A 162 -12.39 10.19 -6.10
N PHE A 163 -12.88 11.21 -5.39
CA PHE A 163 -14.08 11.94 -5.79
C PHE A 163 -13.90 12.68 -7.13
N LEU A 164 -12.89 13.55 -7.24
CA LEU A 164 -12.69 14.41 -8.40
C LEU A 164 -12.36 13.64 -9.69
N LEU A 165 -11.61 12.55 -9.58
CA LEU A 165 -11.07 11.81 -10.73
C LEU A 165 -11.86 10.52 -11.02
N ASN A 166 -12.36 9.82 -9.99
CA ASN A 166 -13.09 8.55 -10.16
C ASN A 166 -14.62 8.69 -10.12
N ALA A 167 -15.16 9.90 -9.94
CA ALA A 167 -16.60 10.21 -9.94
C ALA A 167 -17.42 9.41 -8.91
N GLN A 168 -16.84 9.15 -7.73
CA GLN A 168 -17.52 8.52 -6.60
C GLN A 168 -18.50 9.54 -5.95
N LYS A 169 -19.69 9.14 -5.49
CA LYS A 169 -20.70 10.07 -4.93
C LYS A 169 -20.42 10.42 -3.46
N PHE A 170 -20.70 11.65 -3.04
CA PHE A 170 -20.47 12.14 -1.66
C PHE A 170 -21.47 11.62 -0.63
N THR A 171 -20.96 11.34 0.57
CA THR A 171 -21.72 11.28 1.84
C THR A 171 -21.21 12.40 2.77
N ALA A 172 -22.10 13.03 3.55
CA ALA A 172 -21.79 14.20 4.40
C ALA A 172 -20.61 14.01 5.39
N LEU A 173 -20.32 12.77 5.77
CA LEU A 173 -19.22 12.40 6.66
C LEU A 173 -17.83 12.60 6.04
N ILE A 174 -17.69 12.43 4.73
CA ILE A 174 -16.42 12.62 4.01
C ILE A 174 -16.03 14.11 4.02
N LEU A 175 -17.02 14.98 3.80
CA LEU A 175 -16.82 16.42 3.82
C LEU A 175 -16.44 16.89 5.24
N ASN A 176 -17.04 16.28 6.27
CA ASN A 176 -16.69 16.55 7.66
C ASN A 176 -15.23 16.15 7.97
N SER A 177 -14.76 14.99 7.51
CA SER A 177 -13.35 14.57 7.67
C SER A 177 -12.38 15.51 6.97
N VAL A 178 -12.69 15.97 5.75
CA VAL A 178 -11.83 16.94 5.03
C VAL A 178 -11.77 18.27 5.77
N VAL A 179 -12.90 18.77 6.27
CA VAL A 179 -12.95 20.02 7.07
C VAL A 179 -12.15 19.86 8.37
N ILE A 180 -12.31 18.75 9.10
CA ILE A 180 -11.57 18.48 10.35
C ILE A 180 -10.06 18.36 10.11
N VAL A 181 -9.62 17.70 9.03
CA VAL A 181 -8.20 17.57 8.69
C VAL A 181 -7.61 18.91 8.24
N THR A 182 -8.38 19.71 7.51
CA THR A 182 -7.95 21.06 7.08
C THR A 182 -7.84 22.00 8.29
N ILE A 183 -8.78 21.92 9.24
CA ILE A 183 -8.72 22.62 10.53
C ILE A 183 -7.53 22.13 11.37
N SER A 184 -7.28 20.82 11.43
CA SER A 184 -6.14 20.26 12.17
C SER A 184 -4.80 20.70 11.60
N ALA A 185 -4.67 20.73 10.26
CA ALA A 185 -3.47 21.20 9.58
C ALA A 185 -3.24 22.71 9.78
N SER A 186 -4.31 23.51 9.79
CA SER A 186 -4.22 24.94 10.08
C SER A 186 -3.96 25.24 11.56
N LEU A 187 -4.49 24.43 12.49
CA LEU A 187 -4.18 24.54 13.92
C LEU A 187 -2.69 24.25 14.19
N LEU A 188 -2.15 23.20 13.57
CA LEU A 188 -0.72 22.84 13.67
C LEU A 188 0.20 23.92 13.08
N ALA A 189 -0.24 24.56 11.99
CA ALA A 189 0.51 25.65 11.37
C ALA A 189 0.51 26.93 12.23
N VAL A 190 -0.63 27.26 12.85
CA VAL A 190 -0.80 28.49 13.65
C VAL A 190 -0.11 28.40 15.03
N HIS A 191 0.00 27.21 15.65
CA HIS A 191 0.64 27.07 16.97
C HIS A 191 2.12 26.66 16.94
N SER A 192 2.71 26.52 15.75
CA SER A 192 4.16 26.36 15.62
C SER A 192 4.96 27.63 16.03
N GLU A 193 4.29 28.76 16.31
CA GLU A 193 4.88 29.96 16.92
C GLU A 193 5.06 29.87 18.45
N SER A 194 4.35 29.01 19.18
CA SER A 194 4.37 29.03 20.66
C SER A 194 5.40 28.09 21.32
N ASP A 195 6.03 27.18 20.56
CA ASP A 195 6.96 26.17 21.09
C ASP A 195 8.41 26.32 20.59
N THR A 196 8.82 27.54 20.29
CA THR A 196 10.18 27.89 19.81
C THR A 196 11.29 27.79 20.87
N THR A 197 11.13 27.00 21.93
CA THR A 197 12.11 26.99 23.04
C THR A 197 12.94 25.73 23.19
N SER A 198 12.87 24.74 22.28
CA SER A 198 13.66 23.50 22.49
C SER A 198 14.27 22.78 21.27
N THR A 199 14.17 23.29 20.03
CA THR A 199 14.82 22.61 18.89
C THR A 199 15.64 23.57 18.03
N LYS A 200 16.93 23.27 17.86
CA LYS A 200 17.98 24.05 17.17
C LYS A 200 17.77 24.23 15.64
N LEU A 201 16.54 24.21 15.14
CA LEU A 201 16.20 24.39 13.72
C LEU A 201 15.59 25.78 13.53
N SER A 202 16.08 26.53 12.52
CA SER A 202 15.43 27.81 12.19
C SER A 202 14.00 27.56 11.74
N VAL A 203 13.07 28.40 12.19
CA VAL A 203 11.62 28.32 11.91
C VAL A 203 11.35 28.07 10.41
N GLY A 204 12.13 28.70 9.53
CA GLY A 204 12.02 28.49 8.08
C GLY A 204 12.23 27.06 7.62
N LYS A 205 13.17 26.29 8.20
CA LYS A 205 13.38 24.88 7.84
C LYS A 205 12.21 24.00 8.27
N TYR A 206 11.64 24.28 9.43
CA TYR A 206 10.45 23.59 9.91
C TYR A 206 9.26 23.81 8.98
N VAL A 207 9.00 25.06 8.58
CA VAL A 207 7.94 25.42 7.63
C VAL A 207 8.14 24.72 6.28
N ILE A 208 9.37 24.69 5.75
CA ILE A 208 9.68 23.96 4.52
C ILE A 208 9.35 22.46 4.70
N GLY A 209 9.77 21.84 5.80
CA GLY A 209 9.44 20.44 6.11
C GLY A 209 7.95 20.18 6.17
N PHE A 210 7.19 21.07 6.83
CA PHE A 210 5.73 20.97 6.94
C PHE A 210 5.05 21.05 5.57
N VAL A 211 5.34 22.10 4.80
CA VAL A 211 4.76 22.32 3.47
C VAL A 211 5.12 21.17 2.52
N CYS A 212 6.38 20.71 2.54
CA CYS A 212 6.81 19.57 1.74
C CYS A 212 6.06 18.29 2.12
N THR A 213 5.84 18.01 3.41
CA THR A 213 5.12 16.79 3.84
C THR A 213 3.63 16.83 3.47
N VAL A 214 2.97 17.99 3.59
CA VAL A 214 1.58 18.17 3.13
C VAL A 214 1.49 17.99 1.61
N ALA A 215 2.40 18.64 0.86
CA ALA A 215 2.45 18.52 -0.59
C ALA A 215 2.74 17.08 -1.04
N ALA A 216 3.62 16.37 -0.35
CA ALA A 216 3.89 14.95 -0.61
C ALA A 216 2.65 14.09 -0.36
N SER A 217 1.95 14.31 0.74
CA SER A 217 0.72 13.58 1.08
C SER A 217 -0.37 13.77 0.01
N ALA A 218 -0.55 15.00 -0.47
CA ALA A 218 -1.46 15.31 -1.57
C ALA A 218 -1.00 14.69 -2.89
N THR A 219 0.29 14.78 -3.21
CA THR A 219 0.87 14.23 -4.45
C THR A 219 0.78 12.70 -4.48
N TYR A 220 1.02 12.03 -3.36
CA TYR A 220 0.89 10.58 -3.25
C TYR A 220 -0.56 10.12 -3.36
N ALA A 221 -1.51 10.82 -2.74
CA ALA A 221 -2.93 10.56 -2.93
C ALA A 221 -3.35 10.73 -4.41
N LEU A 222 -2.88 11.80 -5.06
CA LEU A 222 -3.08 12.03 -6.49
C LEU A 222 -2.46 10.92 -7.34
N TYR A 223 -1.24 10.48 -7.00
CA TYR A 223 -0.55 9.36 -7.66
C TYR A 223 -1.41 8.09 -7.62
N LEU A 224 -1.97 7.74 -6.44
CA LEU A 224 -2.83 6.56 -6.30
C LEU A 224 -4.11 6.68 -7.14
N SER A 225 -4.80 7.82 -7.11
CA SER A 225 -6.02 8.04 -7.90
C SER A 225 -5.75 8.01 -9.42
N LEU A 226 -4.64 8.62 -9.87
CA LEU A 226 -4.24 8.57 -11.28
C LEU A 226 -3.87 7.16 -11.72
N LEU A 227 -3.20 6.38 -10.86
CA LEU A 227 -2.86 4.99 -11.13
C LEU A 227 -4.12 4.16 -11.35
N GLU A 228 -5.10 4.29 -10.46
CA GLU A 228 -6.41 3.62 -10.58
C GLU A 228 -7.15 4.01 -11.87
N LEU A 229 -7.25 5.31 -12.15
CA LEU A 229 -7.89 5.82 -13.36
C LEU A 229 -7.21 5.28 -14.63
N THR A 230 -5.88 5.22 -14.63
CA THR A 230 -5.09 4.71 -15.74
C THR A 230 -5.36 3.22 -15.98
N PHE A 231 -5.41 2.40 -14.94
CA PHE A 231 -5.77 0.99 -15.08
C PHE A 231 -7.18 0.81 -15.63
N LYS A 232 -8.13 1.58 -15.12
CA LYS A 232 -9.55 1.51 -15.50
C LYS A 232 -9.81 2.01 -16.94
N ARG A 233 -9.21 3.14 -17.35
CA ARG A 233 -9.52 3.82 -18.62
C ARG A 233 -8.54 3.55 -19.75
N VAL A 234 -7.24 3.47 -19.44
CA VAL A 234 -6.17 3.43 -20.45
C VAL A 234 -5.70 2.00 -20.70
N ILE A 235 -5.35 1.28 -19.63
CA ILE A 235 -4.77 -0.06 -19.73
C ILE A 235 -5.86 -1.11 -19.95
N LYS A 236 -7.06 -0.92 -19.38
CA LYS A 236 -8.22 -1.83 -19.49
C LYS A 236 -7.89 -3.29 -19.16
N SER A 237 -6.85 -3.50 -18.36
CA SER A 237 -6.35 -4.79 -17.90
C SER A 237 -5.74 -4.61 -16.52
N GLU A 238 -6.36 -5.20 -15.52
CA GLU A 238 -5.85 -5.24 -14.14
C GLU A 238 -4.92 -6.45 -13.93
N SER A 239 -4.25 -6.89 -15.01
CA SER A 239 -3.34 -8.02 -14.90
C SER A 239 -2.12 -7.66 -14.06
N PHE A 240 -1.77 -8.56 -13.14
CA PHE A 240 -0.62 -8.42 -12.24
C PHE A 240 0.69 -8.09 -12.98
N ASP A 241 0.91 -8.72 -14.14
CA ASP A 241 2.04 -8.43 -15.04
C ASP A 241 2.09 -6.97 -15.49
N THR A 242 0.95 -6.34 -15.75
CA THR A 242 0.89 -4.94 -16.18
C THR A 242 1.12 -3.97 -15.03
N ILE A 243 0.58 -4.28 -13.85
CA ILE A 243 0.80 -3.50 -12.62
C ILE A 243 2.27 -3.55 -12.22
N LEU A 244 2.87 -4.75 -12.22
CA LEU A 244 4.28 -4.95 -11.89
C LEU A 244 5.19 -4.22 -12.89
N LYS A 245 4.89 -4.26 -14.19
CA LYS A 245 5.60 -3.47 -15.20
C LYS A 245 5.50 -1.97 -14.92
N MET A 246 4.31 -1.47 -14.61
CA MET A 246 4.12 -0.05 -14.35
C MET A 246 4.93 0.42 -13.14
N ILE A 247 5.00 -0.37 -12.06
CA ILE A 247 5.83 -0.07 -10.88
C ILE A 247 7.32 -0.11 -11.23
N ILE A 248 7.79 -1.15 -11.93
CA ILE A 248 9.22 -1.29 -12.26
C ILE A 248 9.68 -0.17 -13.20
N TYR A 249 8.94 0.11 -14.27
CA TYR A 249 9.34 1.15 -15.22
C TYR A 249 9.23 2.56 -14.65
N SER A 250 8.20 2.87 -13.87
CA SER A 250 8.12 4.16 -13.17
C SER A 250 9.22 4.32 -12.13
N SER A 251 9.55 3.26 -11.37
CA SER A 251 10.66 3.29 -10.39
C SER A 251 12.02 3.43 -11.07
N PHE A 252 12.21 2.84 -12.25
CA PHE A 252 13.41 3.03 -13.05
C PHE A 252 13.56 4.49 -13.47
N VAL A 253 12.51 5.10 -14.05
CA VAL A 253 12.51 6.53 -14.41
C VAL A 253 12.77 7.40 -13.19
N ALA A 254 12.11 7.11 -12.06
CA ALA A 254 12.30 7.85 -10.82
C ALA A 254 13.76 7.80 -10.36
N THR A 255 14.37 6.61 -10.40
CA THR A 255 15.77 6.39 -10.04
C THR A 255 16.72 7.16 -10.95
N CYS A 256 16.48 7.17 -12.27
CA CYS A 256 17.24 8.00 -13.21
C CYS A 256 17.09 9.49 -12.91
N ALA A 257 15.88 9.96 -12.64
CA ALA A 257 15.62 11.36 -12.28
C ALA A 257 16.34 11.75 -10.97
N CYS A 258 16.36 10.85 -9.97
CA CYS A 258 17.10 11.06 -8.73
C CYS A 258 18.62 11.14 -8.97
N VAL A 259 19.17 10.32 -9.85
CA VAL A 259 20.59 10.40 -10.25
C VAL A 259 20.87 11.76 -10.90
N VAL A 260 20.05 12.18 -11.86
CA VAL A 260 20.17 13.52 -12.49
C VAL A 260 20.10 14.63 -11.43
N GLY A 261 19.16 14.55 -10.49
CA GLY A 261 19.03 15.50 -9.39
C GLY A 261 20.24 15.52 -8.45
N LEU A 262 20.82 14.36 -8.14
CA LEU A 262 22.03 14.22 -7.34
C LEU A 262 23.25 14.88 -8.01
N TYR A 263 23.39 14.71 -9.33
CA TYR A 263 24.44 15.36 -10.11
C TYR A 263 24.21 16.87 -10.25
N ALA A 264 22.99 17.29 -10.59
CA ALA A 264 22.61 18.69 -10.80
C ALA A 264 22.69 19.53 -9.51
N SER A 265 22.37 18.94 -8.35
CA SER A 265 22.48 19.60 -7.05
C SER A 265 23.92 19.70 -6.52
N GLY A 266 24.86 18.96 -7.12
CA GLY A 266 26.25 18.88 -6.64
C GLY A 266 26.43 18.05 -5.37
N GLU A 267 25.36 17.45 -4.82
CA GLU A 267 25.40 16.63 -3.60
C GLU A 267 26.35 15.42 -3.75
N TRP A 268 26.50 14.90 -4.97
CA TRP A 268 27.42 13.79 -5.27
C TRP A 268 28.87 14.00 -4.81
N ARG A 269 29.34 15.26 -4.80
CA ARG A 269 30.73 15.59 -4.39
C ARG A 269 30.97 15.39 -2.90
N ASN A 270 29.93 15.55 -2.10
CA ASN A 270 30.02 15.52 -0.64
C ASN A 270 29.65 14.15 -0.05
N LEU A 271 29.19 13.19 -0.86
CA LEU A 271 28.75 11.88 -0.37
C LEU A 271 29.85 11.10 0.34
N THR A 272 31.09 11.16 -0.16
CA THR A 272 32.23 10.50 0.51
C THR A 272 32.51 11.13 1.87
N ALA A 273 32.48 12.46 1.95
CA ALA A 273 32.66 13.18 3.20
C ALA A 273 31.51 12.89 4.19
N GLU A 274 30.28 12.79 3.69
CA GLU A 274 29.09 12.44 4.47
C GLU A 274 29.19 11.01 5.03
N MET A 275 29.56 10.04 4.20
CA MET A 275 29.73 8.65 4.59
C MET A 275 30.81 8.50 5.67
N ASN A 276 31.95 9.18 5.50
CA ASN A 276 33.05 9.15 6.46
C ASN A 276 32.70 9.90 7.76
N GLY A 277 31.85 10.92 7.67
CA GLY A 277 31.36 11.71 8.80
C GLY A 277 30.15 11.10 9.51
N PHE A 278 29.62 9.97 9.03
CA PHE A 278 28.45 9.33 9.61
C PHE A 278 28.75 8.83 11.02
N GLN A 279 27.95 9.25 12.01
CA GLN A 279 28.23 9.00 13.44
C GLN A 279 28.39 7.52 13.80
N LYS A 280 27.78 6.63 13.03
CA LYS A 280 27.80 5.17 13.24
C LYS A 280 28.79 4.45 12.32
N GLY A 281 29.58 5.19 11.56
CA GLY A 281 30.60 4.69 10.62
C GLY A 281 30.06 4.38 9.22
N GLU A 282 30.99 4.23 8.27
CA GLU A 282 30.72 4.06 6.85
C GLU A 282 29.88 2.81 6.53
N VAL A 283 30.15 1.70 7.22
CA VAL A 283 29.37 0.45 7.03
C VAL A 283 27.93 0.65 7.47
N SER A 284 27.69 1.36 8.57
CA SER A 284 26.33 1.65 9.03
C SER A 284 25.60 2.59 8.07
N TYR A 285 26.30 3.54 7.45
CA TYR A 285 25.74 4.40 6.41
C TYR A 285 25.25 3.55 5.22
N LEU A 286 26.12 2.71 4.66
CA LEU A 286 25.78 1.87 3.51
C LEU A 286 24.65 0.88 3.86
N MET A 287 24.72 0.24 5.01
CA MET A 287 23.66 -0.68 5.47
C MET A 287 22.32 0.04 5.63
N THR A 288 22.32 1.27 6.14
CA THR A 288 21.09 2.08 6.25
C THR A 288 20.48 2.31 4.88
N LEU A 289 21.27 2.73 3.89
CA LEU A 289 20.75 2.96 2.53
C LEU A 289 20.27 1.66 1.88
N ILE A 290 21.05 0.58 1.95
CA ILE A 290 20.69 -0.71 1.33
C ILE A 290 19.41 -1.27 1.96
N TRP A 291 19.33 -1.34 3.29
CA TRP A 291 18.15 -1.85 3.96
C TRP A 291 16.93 -0.96 3.75
N THR A 292 17.09 0.36 3.66
CA THR A 292 15.98 1.25 3.29
C THR A 292 15.42 0.86 1.93
N ALA A 293 16.27 0.70 0.90
CA ALA A 293 15.83 0.27 -0.43
C ALA A 293 15.11 -1.08 -0.39
N VAL A 294 15.70 -2.08 0.28
CA VAL A 294 15.13 -3.44 0.38
C VAL A 294 13.78 -3.41 1.08
N ILE A 295 13.66 -2.71 2.20
CA ILE A 295 12.43 -2.63 3.00
C ILE A 295 11.32 -1.91 2.23
N TRP A 296 11.63 -0.84 1.48
CA TRP A 296 10.68 -0.22 0.55
C TRP A 296 10.14 -1.20 -0.49
N GLN A 297 10.98 -2.12 -0.98
CA GLN A 297 10.51 -3.17 -1.90
C GLN A 297 9.66 -4.22 -1.21
N ILE A 298 9.99 -4.64 0.01
CA ILE A 298 9.14 -5.55 0.79
C ILE A 298 7.75 -4.93 0.96
N GLY A 299 7.68 -3.65 1.32
CA GLY A 299 6.42 -2.90 1.39
C GLY A 299 5.70 -2.85 0.04
N SER A 300 6.42 -2.65 -1.06
CA SER A 300 5.87 -2.64 -2.42
C SER A 300 5.32 -4.01 -2.84
N VAL A 301 5.98 -5.11 -2.44
CA VAL A 301 5.48 -6.48 -2.65
C VAL A 301 4.20 -6.72 -1.85
N GLY A 302 4.14 -6.24 -0.60
CA GLY A 302 2.93 -6.29 0.21
C GLY A 302 1.76 -5.55 -0.45
N LEU A 303 2.01 -4.31 -0.91
CA LEU A 303 1.01 -3.51 -1.64
C LEU A 303 0.52 -4.24 -2.90
N LEU A 304 1.44 -4.75 -3.71
CA LEU A 304 1.15 -5.51 -4.93
C LEU A 304 0.35 -6.79 -4.67
N GLY A 305 0.72 -7.53 -3.64
CA GLY A 305 0.02 -8.74 -3.22
C GLY A 305 -1.44 -8.44 -2.84
N LEU A 306 -1.68 -7.36 -2.10
CA LEU A 306 -3.03 -6.93 -1.75
C LEU A 306 -3.86 -6.44 -2.95
N ILE A 307 -3.23 -5.73 -3.89
CA ILE A 307 -3.90 -5.30 -5.13
C ILE A 307 -4.38 -6.52 -5.91
N PHE A 308 -3.53 -7.54 -6.04
CA PHE A 308 -3.82 -8.74 -6.80
C PHE A 308 -4.86 -9.63 -6.11
N GLU A 309 -4.75 -9.78 -4.80
CA GLU A 309 -5.52 -10.77 -4.06
C GLU A 309 -6.90 -10.25 -3.61
N VAL A 310 -7.03 -8.93 -3.45
CA VAL A 310 -8.26 -8.28 -2.97
C VAL A 310 -8.71 -7.18 -3.93
N SER A 311 -8.01 -6.04 -3.95
CA SER A 311 -8.26 -4.91 -4.86
C SER A 311 -7.27 -3.76 -4.62
N SER A 312 -7.17 -2.86 -5.59
CA SER A 312 -6.42 -1.60 -5.46
C SER A 312 -6.95 -0.71 -4.33
N LEU A 313 -8.27 -0.58 -4.22
CA LEU A 313 -8.92 0.19 -3.17
C LEU A 313 -8.58 -0.36 -1.78
N PHE A 314 -8.71 -1.67 -1.56
CA PHE A 314 -8.37 -2.31 -0.29
C PHE A 314 -6.90 -2.09 0.09
N SER A 315 -5.99 -2.30 -0.87
CA SER A 315 -4.55 -2.08 -0.66
C SER A 315 -4.24 -0.64 -0.25
N ASN A 316 -4.89 0.35 -0.88
CA ASN A 316 -4.76 1.76 -0.52
C ASN A 316 -5.29 2.05 0.90
N VAL A 317 -6.41 1.41 1.30
CA VAL A 317 -6.94 1.52 2.67
C VAL A 317 -5.93 1.00 3.68
N ILE A 318 -5.42 -0.22 3.47
CA ILE A 318 -4.44 -0.85 4.37
C ILE A 318 -3.12 -0.06 4.42
N SER A 319 -2.66 0.46 3.27
CA SER A 319 -1.45 1.27 3.22
C SER A 319 -1.59 2.52 4.09
N THR A 320 -2.76 3.16 4.05
CA THR A 320 -3.01 4.39 4.81
C THR A 320 -3.28 4.11 6.29
N LEU A 321 -3.79 2.91 6.60
CA LEU A 321 -3.90 2.36 7.94
C LEU A 321 -2.56 2.19 8.67
N GLY A 322 -1.47 2.04 7.94
CA GLY A 322 -0.14 1.94 8.52
C GLY A 322 0.43 3.27 9.00
N SER A 323 -0.08 4.40 8.50
CA SER A 323 0.45 5.72 8.82
C SER A 323 0.39 6.07 10.33
N PRO A 324 -0.66 5.70 11.09
CA PRO A 324 -0.70 5.91 12.55
C PRO A 324 0.23 5.00 13.38
N VAL A 325 0.83 3.95 12.81
CA VAL A 325 1.76 3.06 13.53
C VAL A 325 3.13 3.73 13.69
N VAL A 326 3.54 4.52 12.70
CA VAL A 326 4.85 5.16 12.65
C VAL A 326 5.08 6.19 13.78
N PRO A 327 4.13 7.07 14.17
CA PRO A 327 4.28 7.94 15.32
C PRO A 327 4.54 7.18 16.62
N VAL A 328 3.84 6.06 16.85
CA VAL A 328 4.03 5.23 18.05
C VAL A 328 5.45 4.64 18.07
N LEU A 329 5.91 4.11 16.94
CA LEU A 329 7.28 3.59 16.82
C LEU A 329 8.33 4.71 16.94
N ALA A 330 8.04 5.91 16.45
CA ALA A 330 8.93 7.06 16.59
C ALA A 330 9.15 7.46 18.05
N VAL A 331 8.09 7.44 18.88
CA VAL A 331 8.21 7.69 20.32
C VAL A 331 9.08 6.64 20.99
N ILE A 332 8.95 5.37 20.59
CA ILE A 332 9.72 4.26 21.18
C ILE A 332 11.20 4.31 20.79
N PHE A 333 11.50 4.49 19.49
CA PHE A 333 12.87 4.36 18.98
C PHE A 333 13.66 5.67 18.94
N PHE A 334 12.99 6.80 18.77
CA PHE A 334 13.62 8.12 18.67
C PHE A 334 13.34 9.02 19.88
N HIS A 335 12.53 8.56 20.83
CA HIS A 335 12.09 9.34 21.99
C HIS A 335 11.47 10.69 21.60
N ASP A 336 10.75 10.69 20.47
CA ASP A 336 10.02 11.85 19.98
C ASP A 336 9.00 12.33 21.03
N LYS A 337 8.98 13.64 21.30
CA LYS A 337 8.00 14.25 22.23
C LYS A 337 6.59 14.11 21.65
N MET A 338 5.71 13.41 22.36
CA MET A 338 4.31 13.23 21.99
C MET A 338 3.41 14.08 22.89
N ASP A 339 3.24 15.35 22.50
CA ASP A 339 2.36 16.29 23.19
C ASP A 339 0.88 15.94 22.99
N GLY A 340 0.00 16.46 23.86
CA GLY A 340 -1.44 16.15 23.84
C GLY A 340 -2.10 16.39 22.47
N GLU A 341 -1.63 17.37 21.71
CA GLU A 341 -2.09 17.68 20.36
C GLU A 341 -1.76 16.58 19.35
N LYS A 342 -0.55 15.99 19.42
CA LYS A 342 -0.15 14.86 18.58
C LYS A 342 -0.99 13.62 18.89
N VAL A 343 -1.35 13.44 20.17
CA VAL A 343 -2.26 12.37 20.60
C VAL A 343 -3.67 12.59 20.04
N ILE A 344 -4.18 13.82 20.10
CA ILE A 344 -5.50 14.17 19.52
C ILE A 344 -5.48 13.95 18.00
N ALA A 345 -4.44 14.39 17.30
CA ALA A 345 -4.29 14.16 15.86
C ALA A 345 -4.23 12.67 15.51
N LEU A 346 -3.54 11.86 16.31
CA LEU A 346 -3.49 10.41 16.16
C LEU A 346 -4.89 9.78 16.33
N LEU A 347 -5.64 10.20 17.35
CA LEU A 347 -7.00 9.73 17.61
C LEU A 347 -7.98 10.14 16.50
N LEU A 348 -7.87 11.37 15.99
CA LEU A 348 -8.66 11.85 14.86
C LEU A 348 -8.33 11.08 13.57
N ALA A 349 -7.06 10.78 13.31
CA ALA A 349 -6.65 9.94 12.19
C ALA A 349 -7.26 8.54 12.30
N LEU A 350 -7.24 7.94 13.50
CA LEU A 350 -7.86 6.65 13.78
C LEU A 350 -9.39 6.68 13.57
N TRP A 351 -10.05 7.75 14.02
CA TRP A 351 -11.49 7.95 13.88
C TRP A 351 -11.93 8.14 12.42
N GLY A 352 -11.23 9.02 11.68
CA GLY A 352 -11.47 9.24 10.25
C GLY A 352 -11.30 7.95 9.46
N PHE A 353 -10.30 7.14 9.84
CA PHE A 353 -10.07 5.81 9.27
C PHE A 353 -11.24 4.84 9.55
N LEU A 354 -11.67 4.70 10.81
CA LEU A 354 -12.78 3.79 11.17
C LEU A 354 -14.07 4.17 10.43
N SER A 355 -14.32 5.48 10.29
CA SER A 355 -15.46 6.01 9.55
C SER A 355 -15.41 5.64 8.05
N TYR A 356 -14.22 5.66 7.45
CA TYR A 356 -14.04 5.31 6.05
C TYR A 356 -14.26 3.81 5.77
N ILE A 357 -13.75 2.91 6.63
CA ILE A 357 -14.04 1.47 6.51
C ILE A 357 -15.53 1.20 6.65
N TYR A 358 -16.16 1.82 7.65
CA TYR A 358 -17.58 1.63 7.90
C TYR A 358 -18.42 2.06 6.69
N GLN A 359 -18.07 3.18 6.04
CA GLN A 359 -18.75 3.63 4.84
C GLN A 359 -18.56 2.66 3.66
N ASN A 360 -17.35 2.16 3.41
CA ASN A 360 -17.11 1.16 2.36
C ASN A 360 -17.90 -0.13 2.61
N TYR A 361 -18.01 -0.57 3.86
CA TYR A 361 -18.84 -1.72 4.22
C TYR A 361 -20.33 -1.47 3.93
N LEU A 362 -20.84 -0.28 4.25
CA LEU A 362 -22.24 0.09 3.96
C LEU A 362 -22.51 0.15 2.45
N ASP A 363 -21.59 0.70 1.66
CA ASP A 363 -21.74 0.82 0.21
C ASP A 363 -21.71 -0.57 -0.47
N ASP A 364 -20.85 -1.49 -0.01
CA ASP A 364 -20.78 -2.88 -0.48
C ASP A 364 -22.04 -3.68 -0.08
N SER A 365 -22.57 -3.45 1.12
CA SER A 365 -23.84 -4.05 1.56
C SER A 365 -25.03 -3.56 0.75
N LYS A 366 -25.06 -2.28 0.36
CA LYS A 366 -26.12 -1.72 -0.50
C LYS A 366 -26.04 -2.28 -1.92
N ALA A 367 -24.84 -2.43 -2.48
CA ALA A 367 -24.64 -3.01 -3.80
C ALA A 367 -25.09 -4.49 -3.86
N LYS A 368 -24.87 -5.26 -2.79
CA LYS A 368 -25.39 -6.62 -2.67
C LYS A 368 -26.91 -6.67 -2.58
N SER A 369 -27.54 -5.77 -1.82
CA SER A 369 -29.00 -5.71 -1.73
C SER A 369 -29.67 -5.32 -3.06
N SER A 370 -29.06 -4.40 -3.82
CA SER A 370 -29.61 -4.02 -5.13
C SER A 370 -29.50 -5.13 -6.18
N ASN A 371 -28.47 -5.96 -6.12
CA ASN A 371 -28.34 -7.11 -7.03
C ASN A 371 -29.36 -8.22 -6.70
N SER A 372 -29.62 -8.48 -5.41
CA SER A 372 -30.64 -9.47 -5.02
C SER A 372 -32.07 -9.04 -5.38
N ASP A 373 -32.34 -7.74 -5.41
CA ASP A 373 -33.67 -7.22 -5.78
C ASP A 373 -33.91 -7.28 -7.30
N VAL A 374 -32.85 -7.14 -8.12
CA VAL A 374 -32.92 -7.29 -9.59
C VAL A 374 -33.03 -8.77 -9.99
N GLU A 375 -32.38 -9.68 -9.27
CA GLU A 375 -32.45 -11.13 -9.52
C GLU A 375 -33.79 -11.74 -9.07
N ASN A 376 -34.47 -11.16 -8.08
CA ASN A 376 -35.82 -11.57 -7.64
C ASN A 376 -36.97 -10.90 -8.43
N SER A 377 -36.68 -9.97 -9.34
CA SER A 377 -37.67 -9.26 -10.18
C SER A 377 -37.58 -9.58 -11.68
N SER A 378 -36.70 -10.49 -12.06
CA SER A 378 -36.59 -11.11 -13.39
C SER A 378 -37.18 -12.52 -13.36
#